data_AF-W0PH45-F1
#
_entry.id   AF-W0PH45-F1
#
_cell.length_a   1.000
_cell.length_b   1.000
_cell.length_c   1.000
_cell.angle_alpha   90.00
_cell.angle_beta   90.00
_cell.angle_gamma   90.00
#
_symmetry.space_group_name_H-M   'P 1'
#
loop_
_entity.id
_entity.type
_entity.pdbx_description
1 polymer ?
#
loop_
_entity_poly.entity_id
_entity_poly.type
_entity_poly.pdbx_seq_one_letter_code
_entity_poly.pdbx_strand_id
1 'polypeptide(L)'
;MSTNAHWKQRPAGANWGDFGADDQLGRLNWIDAAARVRAAREIQQGLSFSLSLPLDVPRQPVLNPRRAGPVIRPSMKNGVPIFNFPLGTDTPGATDVVSDDVVTMSPQYSTQWDALGHVCSCFDAQGSGTAAPVGYNGFRVVAHQHSNGNSDTFNGAAALSIDPMAQHGIQGRGVLIDLRHHFGDEARLIRFADIEAVMKADSIELHKGDIICFHTGLADIALNLRADDDHEILKTSCCALDGNDPQLLEWITESQVSALAADNHAVEKRNYALSKEQGPLLPLHEHCLVKLGMPLGELWHLSYLAKWLRDNKRHAFFLTAPPIYLRGMVGAPVNPVATV
;
A
#
# COMPACT_ATOMS: atom_id res chain seq x y z
N MET A 1 -34.56 -2.85 1.14
CA MET A 1 -34.33 -1.80 2.16
C MET A 1 -33.64 -0.66 1.46
N SER A 2 -34.17 0.57 1.54
CA SER A 2 -33.57 1.74 0.90
C SER A 2 -32.25 2.06 1.60
N THR A 3 -31.13 1.62 1.05
CA THR A 3 -29.79 1.97 1.55
C THR A 3 -29.53 3.43 1.15
N ASN A 4 -29.62 4.35 2.11
CA ASN A 4 -29.23 5.74 1.89
C ASN A 4 -27.72 5.78 1.62
N ALA A 5 -27.34 6.01 0.37
CA ALA A 5 -25.94 6.17 0.00
C ALA A 5 -25.30 7.36 0.73
N HIS A 6 -24.00 7.26 1.04
CA HIS A 6 -23.23 8.35 1.67
C HIS A 6 -22.97 9.54 0.73
N TRP A 7 -23.54 9.51 -0.48
CA TRP A 7 -23.41 10.53 -1.51
C TRP A 7 -24.71 10.67 -2.32
N LYS A 8 -24.94 11.88 -2.85
CA LYS A 8 -25.96 12.20 -3.87
C LYS A 8 -25.33 12.40 -5.26
N GLN A 9 -24.08 12.83 -5.30
CA GLN A 9 -23.26 12.89 -6.52
C GLN A 9 -21.91 12.23 -6.26
N ARG A 10 -21.36 11.59 -7.29
CA ARG A 10 -20.05 10.91 -7.24
C ARG A 10 -19.07 11.56 -8.21
N PRO A 11 -17.74 11.51 -7.95
CA PRO A 11 -16.76 12.00 -8.92
C PRO A 11 -16.91 11.29 -10.27
N ALA A 12 -16.64 12.01 -11.37
CA ALA A 12 -16.71 11.43 -12.70
C ALA A 12 -15.76 10.23 -12.85
N GLY A 13 -16.28 9.10 -13.34
CA GLY A 13 -15.52 7.85 -13.50
C GLY A 13 -15.22 7.11 -12.20
N ALA A 14 -15.87 7.46 -11.08
CA ALA A 14 -15.70 6.74 -9.82
C ALA A 14 -16.57 5.48 -9.73
N ASN A 15 -16.06 4.46 -9.03
CA ASN A 15 -16.73 3.18 -8.76
C ASN A 15 -17.73 3.27 -7.57
N TRP A 16 -18.09 4.48 -7.11
CA TRP A 16 -18.93 4.64 -5.93
C TRP A 16 -20.31 4.02 -6.15
N GLY A 17 -20.68 3.07 -5.30
CA GLY A 17 -21.92 2.29 -5.39
C GLY A 17 -21.84 1.03 -6.23
N ASP A 18 -20.77 0.82 -7.02
CA ASP A 18 -20.67 -0.33 -7.92
C ASP A 18 -20.57 -1.67 -7.15
N PHE A 19 -20.04 -1.63 -5.92
CA PHE A 19 -19.98 -2.77 -5.00
C PHE A 19 -20.98 -2.67 -3.83
N GLY A 20 -21.90 -1.70 -3.88
CA GLY A 20 -22.86 -1.41 -2.82
C GLY A 20 -22.56 -0.13 -2.04
N ALA A 21 -23.59 0.43 -1.40
CA ALA A 21 -23.53 1.74 -0.74
C ALA A 21 -22.62 1.79 0.50
N ASP A 22 -22.45 0.65 1.17
CA ASP A 22 -21.65 0.54 2.39
C ASP A 22 -20.30 -0.17 2.16
N ASP A 23 -19.92 -0.39 0.90
CA ASP A 23 -18.66 -1.03 0.56
C ASP A 23 -17.47 -0.15 0.96
N GLN A 24 -16.49 -0.80 1.61
CA GLN A 24 -15.21 -0.22 2.04
C GLN A 24 -14.02 -1.05 1.56
N LEU A 25 -14.23 -2.03 0.67
CA LEU A 25 -13.17 -2.84 0.05
C LEU A 25 -12.81 -2.36 -1.35
N GLY A 26 -13.76 -1.76 -2.06
CA GLY A 26 -13.57 -1.32 -3.44
C GLY A 26 -13.17 -2.44 -4.37
N ARG A 27 -12.13 -2.24 -5.16
CA ARG A 27 -11.71 -3.21 -6.20
C ARG A 27 -11.13 -4.50 -5.65
N LEU A 28 -10.82 -4.60 -4.35
CA LEU A 28 -10.51 -5.89 -3.74
C LEU A 28 -11.67 -6.89 -3.83
N ASN A 29 -12.92 -6.42 -3.99
CA ASN A 29 -14.07 -7.28 -4.23
C ASN A 29 -13.96 -8.14 -5.51
N TRP A 30 -13.08 -7.79 -6.46
CA TRP A 30 -12.80 -8.63 -7.64
C TRP A 30 -11.88 -9.82 -7.35
N ILE A 31 -11.21 -9.84 -6.20
CA ILE A 31 -10.48 -10.99 -5.69
C ILE A 31 -11.48 -11.93 -5.00
N ASP A 32 -12.31 -12.61 -5.79
CA ASP A 32 -13.27 -13.59 -5.30
C ASP A 32 -12.64 -14.99 -5.13
N ALA A 33 -13.46 -16.01 -4.80
CA ALA A 33 -13.00 -17.38 -4.65
C ALA A 33 -12.44 -17.96 -5.98
N ALA A 34 -13.05 -17.61 -7.12
CA ALA A 34 -12.60 -18.09 -8.42
C ALA A 34 -11.26 -17.45 -8.80
N ALA A 35 -11.06 -16.16 -8.51
CA ALA A 35 -9.80 -15.46 -8.69
C ALA A 35 -8.68 -16.08 -7.86
N ARG A 36 -8.94 -16.42 -6.59
CA ARG A 36 -7.98 -17.14 -5.71
C ARG A 36 -7.58 -18.49 -6.30
N VAL A 37 -8.54 -19.27 -6.79
CA VAL A 37 -8.25 -20.58 -7.41
C VAL A 37 -7.46 -20.43 -8.71
N ARG A 38 -7.75 -19.42 -9.54
CA ARG A 38 -6.93 -19.13 -10.74
C ARG A 38 -5.51 -18.74 -10.34
N ALA A 39 -5.36 -17.87 -9.35
CA ALA A 39 -4.06 -17.44 -8.85
C ALA A 39 -3.22 -18.60 -8.30
N ALA A 40 -3.84 -19.56 -7.61
CA ALA A 40 -3.13 -20.72 -7.06
C ALA A 40 -2.43 -21.57 -8.14
N ARG A 41 -2.86 -21.50 -9.40
CA ARG A 41 -2.21 -22.17 -10.54
C ARG A 41 -0.86 -21.55 -10.91
N GLU A 42 -0.56 -20.36 -10.41
CA GLU A 42 0.76 -19.75 -10.55
C GLU A 42 1.81 -20.41 -9.64
N ILE A 43 1.40 -21.24 -8.67
CA ILE A 43 2.30 -22.03 -7.83
C ILE A 43 2.72 -23.28 -8.62
N GLN A 44 3.86 -23.21 -9.29
CA GLN A 44 4.40 -24.28 -10.13
C GLN A 44 5.71 -24.85 -9.57
N GLN A 45 6.46 -24.06 -8.80
CA GLN A 45 7.78 -24.41 -8.29
C GLN A 45 7.80 -24.54 -6.75
N GLY A 46 6.84 -23.93 -6.05
CA GLY A 46 6.78 -23.91 -4.60
C GLY A 46 7.82 -23.00 -3.95
N LEU A 47 8.41 -22.08 -4.73
CA LEU A 47 9.39 -21.12 -4.21
C LEU A 47 8.67 -19.90 -3.64
N SER A 48 9.04 -19.49 -2.43
CA SER A 48 8.46 -18.33 -1.75
C SER A 48 9.45 -17.16 -1.68
N PHE A 49 8.98 -15.95 -1.98
CA PHE A 49 9.74 -14.70 -1.87
C PHE A 49 9.02 -13.77 -0.89
N SER A 50 9.69 -13.36 0.18
CA SER A 50 9.24 -12.22 0.97
C SER A 50 9.48 -10.94 0.17
N LEU A 51 8.43 -10.16 -0.02
CA LEU A 51 8.46 -8.87 -0.71
C LEU A 51 8.46 -7.72 0.29
N SER A 52 8.93 -7.97 1.51
CA SER A 52 9.02 -7.00 2.58
C SER A 52 10.46 -6.52 2.75
N LEU A 53 10.61 -5.22 2.90
CA LEU A 53 11.78 -4.65 3.51
C LEU A 53 11.76 -4.94 5.01
N PRO A 54 12.94 -5.06 5.66
CA PRO A 54 13.01 -4.88 7.10
C PRO A 54 12.32 -3.57 7.51
N LEU A 55 11.56 -3.58 8.60
CA LEU A 55 10.72 -2.43 8.98
C LEU A 55 11.52 -1.18 9.34
N ASP A 56 12.83 -1.31 9.57
CA ASP A 56 13.79 -0.22 9.76
C ASP A 56 14.42 0.29 8.45
N VAL A 57 13.93 -0.15 7.29
CA VAL A 57 14.34 0.34 5.96
C VAL A 57 13.18 1.12 5.31
N PRO A 58 13.44 2.33 4.78
CA PRO A 58 14.72 3.04 4.71
C PRO A 58 15.25 3.45 6.08
N ARG A 59 16.58 3.48 6.27
CA ARG A 59 17.22 3.69 7.59
C ARG A 59 17.15 5.13 8.09
N GLN A 60 16.89 6.08 7.19
CA GLN A 60 16.66 7.48 7.52
C GLN A 60 15.29 7.93 6.98
N PRO A 61 14.55 8.80 7.70
CA PRO A 61 13.21 9.25 7.30
C PRO A 61 13.25 10.30 6.17
N VAL A 62 14.16 10.19 5.21
CA VAL A 62 14.36 11.16 4.13
C VAL A 62 13.13 11.27 3.23
N LEU A 63 12.45 10.16 2.95
CA LEU A 63 11.28 10.12 2.09
C LEU A 63 10.08 10.87 2.69
N ASN A 64 9.90 10.77 4.01
CA ASN A 64 8.88 11.52 4.74
C ASN A 64 9.31 11.75 6.21
N PRO A 65 9.82 12.95 6.56
CA PRO A 65 10.33 13.26 7.89
C PRO A 65 9.32 13.12 9.04
N ARG A 66 8.02 13.02 8.74
CA ARG A 66 6.96 12.84 9.74
C ARG A 66 6.77 11.39 10.16
N ARG A 67 7.31 10.43 9.40
CA ARG A 67 7.15 8.99 9.64
C ARG A 67 8.42 8.48 10.33
N ALA A 68 8.26 7.80 11.45
CA ALA A 68 9.36 7.24 12.24
C ALA A 68 9.45 5.71 12.08
N GLY A 69 10.68 5.21 12.01
CA GLY A 69 10.98 3.78 12.01
C GLY A 69 10.69 3.11 13.36
N PRO A 70 10.87 1.79 13.44
CA PRO A 70 10.59 1.02 14.65
C PRO A 70 11.55 1.35 15.78
N VAL A 71 10.99 1.61 16.96
CA VAL A 71 11.72 1.66 18.22
C VAL A 71 11.25 0.48 19.07
N ILE A 72 12.16 -0.47 19.29
CA ILE A 72 11.92 -1.68 20.09
C ILE A 72 12.35 -1.41 21.53
N ARG A 73 11.52 -1.81 22.50
CA ARG A 73 11.80 -1.75 23.94
C ARG A 73 11.37 -3.06 24.59
N PRO A 74 11.96 -3.46 25.73
CA PRO A 74 11.42 -4.58 26.49
C PRO A 74 10.03 -4.26 27.03
N SER A 75 9.17 -5.27 27.14
CA SER A 75 7.96 -5.17 27.96
C SER A 75 8.32 -5.01 29.43
N MET A 76 7.45 -4.37 30.21
CA MET A 76 7.71 -4.03 31.60
C MET A 76 6.70 -4.70 32.53
N LYS A 77 7.18 -5.37 33.58
CA LYS A 77 6.37 -5.91 34.69
C LYS A 77 6.81 -5.26 35.98
N ASN A 78 5.95 -4.43 36.59
CA ASN A 78 6.24 -3.70 37.84
C ASN A 78 7.57 -2.91 37.82
N GLY A 79 7.92 -2.32 36.67
CA GLY A 79 9.18 -1.59 36.50
C GLY A 79 10.41 -2.45 36.18
N VAL A 80 10.24 -3.77 36.04
CA VAL A 80 11.31 -4.69 35.63
C VAL A 80 11.16 -5.05 34.14
N PRO A 81 12.22 -4.93 33.33
CA PRO A 81 12.22 -5.40 31.95
C PRO A 81 12.03 -6.92 31.85
N ILE A 82 11.08 -7.37 31.04
CA ILE A 82 10.82 -8.77 30.73
C ILE A 82 11.48 -9.12 29.41
N PHE A 83 12.81 -9.12 29.39
CA PHE A 83 13.60 -9.53 28.24
C PHE A 83 14.80 -10.35 28.71
N ASN A 84 14.89 -11.60 28.26
CA ASN A 84 15.80 -12.60 28.81
C ASN A 84 15.66 -12.74 30.34
N PHE A 85 14.42 -12.69 30.83
CA PHE A 85 14.08 -12.66 32.25
C PHE A 85 13.87 -14.09 32.80
N PRO A 86 14.67 -14.55 33.79
CA PRO A 86 14.50 -15.87 34.38
C PRO A 86 13.25 -15.93 35.27
N LEU A 87 12.26 -16.76 34.92
CA LEU A 87 11.02 -16.89 35.71
C LEU A 87 11.26 -17.49 37.09
N GLY A 88 12.42 -18.11 37.33
CA GLY A 88 12.88 -18.55 38.64
C GLY A 88 12.93 -17.45 39.70
N THR A 89 13.02 -16.17 39.31
CA THR A 89 12.95 -15.03 40.25
C THR A 89 11.55 -14.84 40.82
N ASP A 90 10.51 -15.19 40.06
CA ASP A 90 9.11 -15.08 40.46
C ASP A 90 8.61 -16.39 41.06
N THR A 91 9.03 -17.52 40.50
CA THR A 91 8.62 -18.87 40.93
C THR A 91 9.86 -19.74 41.17
N PRO A 92 10.30 -19.90 42.44
CA PRO A 92 11.48 -20.69 42.76
C PRO A 92 11.42 -22.11 42.18
N GLY A 93 12.48 -22.51 41.50
CA GLY A 93 12.57 -23.80 40.80
C GLY A 93 12.13 -23.77 39.33
N ALA A 94 11.52 -22.68 38.84
CA ALA A 94 11.29 -22.49 37.41
C ALA A 94 12.61 -22.33 36.66
N THR A 95 12.73 -23.02 35.52
CA THR A 95 13.93 -23.00 34.66
C THR A 95 13.76 -22.13 33.42
N ASP A 96 12.54 -21.68 33.14
CA ASP A 96 12.18 -20.89 31.98
C ASP A 96 12.79 -19.48 32.01
N VAL A 97 13.11 -18.97 30.82
CA VAL A 97 13.58 -17.60 30.58
C VAL A 97 12.72 -17.02 29.48
N VAL A 98 12.11 -15.85 29.72
CA VAL A 98 11.13 -15.23 28.81
C VAL A 98 11.64 -13.89 28.26
N SER A 99 11.25 -13.58 27.02
CA SER A 99 11.51 -12.29 26.38
C SER A 99 10.25 -11.75 25.70
N ASP A 100 9.80 -10.60 26.16
CA ASP A 100 8.67 -9.85 25.61
C ASP A 100 9.14 -8.43 25.26
N ASP A 101 8.66 -7.91 24.13
CA ASP A 101 9.03 -6.59 23.63
C ASP A 101 7.80 -5.76 23.22
N VAL A 102 8.04 -4.47 22.99
CA VAL A 102 7.08 -3.48 22.52
C VAL A 102 7.75 -2.73 21.37
N VAL A 103 7.02 -2.59 20.27
CA VAL A 103 7.45 -1.77 19.12
C VAL A 103 6.56 -0.54 18.99
N THR A 104 7.19 0.62 18.75
CA THR A 104 6.50 1.85 18.32
C THR A 104 7.03 2.23 16.95
N MET A 105 6.16 2.40 15.96
CA MET A 105 6.55 2.77 14.60
C MET A 105 5.42 3.51 13.88
N SER A 106 5.78 4.26 12.83
CA SER A 106 4.80 4.70 11.84
C SER A 106 4.47 3.54 10.89
N PRO A 107 3.19 3.16 10.72
CA PRO A 107 2.81 2.04 9.86
C PRO A 107 3.14 2.27 8.37
N GLN A 108 3.28 3.53 7.97
CA GLN A 108 3.63 3.92 6.62
C GLN A 108 5.15 4.15 6.40
N TYR A 109 5.99 3.62 7.28
CA TYR A 109 7.44 3.84 7.23
C TYR A 109 8.16 2.94 6.22
N SER A 110 7.78 1.66 6.18
CA SER A 110 8.42 0.62 5.36
C SER A 110 7.40 -0.05 4.44
N THR A 111 7.62 -1.30 4.03
CA THR A 111 6.65 -2.06 3.21
C THR A 111 5.26 -2.05 3.82
N GLN A 112 4.29 -1.53 3.08
CA GLN A 112 2.96 -1.24 3.61
C GLN A 112 1.84 -1.44 2.58
N TRP A 113 0.62 -1.44 3.10
CA TRP A 113 -0.60 -1.09 2.37
C TRP A 113 -1.13 0.25 2.88
N ASP A 114 -1.57 1.08 1.94
CA ASP A 114 -2.46 2.21 2.19
C ASP A 114 -3.91 1.74 2.15
N ALA A 115 -4.66 2.02 3.21
CA ALA A 115 -6.10 1.82 3.22
C ALA A 115 -6.80 2.92 2.42
N LEU A 116 -8.07 2.71 2.06
CA LEU A 116 -8.83 3.69 1.27
C LEU A 116 -9.01 5.05 1.98
N GLY A 117 -8.81 5.11 3.29
CA GLY A 117 -8.81 6.33 4.10
C GLY A 117 -7.45 7.03 4.19
N HIS A 118 -6.38 6.53 3.55
CA HIS A 118 -5.04 7.12 3.62
C HIS A 118 -4.99 8.52 2.99
N VAL A 119 -5.51 8.62 1.77
CA VAL A 119 -5.65 9.87 1.01
C VAL A 119 -7.11 10.02 0.62
N CYS A 120 -7.66 11.20 0.88
CA CYS A 120 -9.04 11.58 0.56
C CYS A 120 -9.05 12.84 -0.30
N SER A 121 -10.23 13.23 -0.78
CA SER A 121 -10.41 14.44 -1.59
C SER A 121 -11.42 15.39 -0.95
N CYS A 122 -11.34 16.68 -1.29
CA CYS A 122 -12.42 17.61 -1.01
C CYS A 122 -13.41 17.58 -2.18
N PHE A 123 -14.59 17.01 -1.98
CA PHE A 123 -15.62 16.88 -3.01
C PHE A 123 -17.01 17.11 -2.42
N ASP A 124 -17.91 17.71 -3.19
CA ASP A 124 -19.29 17.96 -2.77
C ASP A 124 -20.12 16.68 -2.96
N ALA A 125 -19.90 15.65 -2.14
CA ALA A 125 -20.63 14.39 -2.29
C ALA A 125 -22.17 14.56 -2.13
N GLN A 126 -22.62 15.63 -1.48
CA GLN A 126 -24.03 15.85 -1.13
C GLN A 126 -24.79 16.77 -2.10
N GLY A 127 -24.10 17.39 -3.06
CA GLY A 127 -24.70 18.37 -3.97
C GLY A 127 -25.15 19.65 -3.25
N SER A 128 -24.49 20.02 -2.14
CA SER A 128 -24.83 21.19 -1.34
C SER A 128 -24.17 22.48 -1.86
N GLY A 129 -23.31 22.39 -2.88
CA GLY A 129 -22.50 23.49 -3.39
C GLY A 129 -21.18 23.72 -2.64
N THR A 130 -20.85 22.86 -1.66
CA THR A 130 -19.66 23.01 -0.80
C THR A 130 -18.89 21.70 -0.75
N ALA A 131 -17.64 21.72 -1.21
CA ALA A 131 -16.75 20.57 -1.12
C ALA A 131 -16.31 20.32 0.33
N ALA A 132 -16.23 19.06 0.73
CA ALA A 132 -15.76 18.64 2.05
C ALA A 132 -14.88 17.38 1.94
N PRO A 133 -14.01 17.09 2.94
CA PRO A 133 -13.22 15.87 2.93
C PRO A 133 -14.09 14.62 2.86
N VAL A 134 -13.85 13.81 1.85
CA VAL A 134 -14.57 12.58 1.55
C VAL A 134 -13.61 11.56 0.97
N GLY A 135 -13.76 10.31 1.40
CA GLY A 135 -13.03 9.16 0.88
C GLY A 135 -13.86 8.37 -0.13
N TYR A 136 -13.39 7.17 -0.44
CA TYR A 136 -14.12 6.22 -1.27
C TYR A 136 -15.58 6.06 -0.83
N ASN A 137 -16.49 5.91 -1.80
CA ASN A 137 -17.90 5.63 -1.57
C ASN A 137 -18.62 6.66 -0.68
N GLY A 138 -18.17 7.92 -0.68
CA GLY A 138 -18.79 8.99 0.10
C GLY A 138 -18.48 8.96 1.61
N PHE A 139 -17.64 8.04 2.08
CA PHE A 139 -17.34 7.91 3.51
C PHE A 139 -16.52 9.08 4.04
N ARG A 140 -16.70 9.37 5.33
CA ARG A 140 -15.81 10.25 6.10
C ARG A 140 -14.90 9.38 6.96
N VAL A 141 -13.58 9.56 6.83
CA VAL A 141 -12.58 8.79 7.59
C VAL A 141 -12.71 9.01 9.09
N VAL A 142 -13.06 10.23 9.50
CA VAL A 142 -13.35 10.59 10.90
C VAL A 142 -14.78 11.11 11.04
N ALA A 143 -15.45 10.77 12.14
CA ALA A 143 -16.83 11.21 12.41
C ALA A 143 -16.94 12.73 12.54
N HIS A 144 -15.93 13.37 13.16
CA HIS A 144 -15.80 14.81 13.29
C HIS A 144 -14.36 15.19 12.96
N GLN A 145 -14.15 16.33 12.29
CA GLN A 145 -12.80 16.89 12.19
C GLN A 145 -12.30 17.17 13.61
N HIS A 146 -11.13 16.65 13.98
CA HIS A 146 -10.49 16.98 15.25
C HIS A 146 -10.19 18.48 15.25
N SER A 147 -11.07 19.26 15.88
CA SER A 147 -11.08 20.70 15.70
C SER A 147 -9.97 21.44 16.45
N ASN A 148 -9.19 20.82 17.34
CA ASN A 148 -8.24 21.56 18.18
C ASN A 148 -7.01 20.75 18.67
N GLY A 149 -6.39 19.92 17.84
CA GLY A 149 -5.04 19.39 18.12
C GLY A 149 -4.87 18.53 19.39
N ASN A 150 -5.96 18.12 20.06
CA ASN A 150 -5.88 17.31 21.26
C ASN A 150 -5.81 15.82 20.89
N SER A 151 -4.60 15.24 20.98
CA SER A 151 -4.32 13.84 20.66
C SER A 151 -5.07 12.84 21.55
N ASP A 152 -5.51 13.26 22.74
CA ASP A 152 -6.14 12.39 23.75
C ASP A 152 -7.53 11.88 23.32
N THR A 153 -8.06 12.36 22.19
CA THR A 153 -9.35 11.95 21.61
C THR A 153 -9.22 11.19 20.29
N PHE A 154 -8.00 10.87 19.85
CA PHE A 154 -7.76 10.16 18.60
C PHE A 154 -8.08 8.67 18.75
N ASN A 155 -9.13 8.20 18.07
CA ASN A 155 -9.59 6.80 18.09
C ASN A 155 -9.34 6.06 16.76
N GLY A 156 -8.55 6.64 15.86
CA GLY A 156 -8.35 6.12 14.51
C GLY A 156 -9.50 6.45 13.54
N ALA A 157 -9.46 5.83 12.37
CA ALA A 157 -10.44 5.94 11.32
C ALA A 157 -11.74 5.21 11.68
N ALA A 158 -12.86 5.90 11.57
CA ALA A 158 -14.21 5.36 11.75
C ALA A 158 -14.71 4.59 10.52
N ALA A 159 -14.19 4.93 9.34
CA ALA A 159 -14.46 4.24 8.08
C ALA A 159 -13.19 4.28 7.19
N LEU A 160 -13.12 3.37 6.23
CA LEU A 160 -12.01 3.21 5.29
C LEU A 160 -10.66 2.94 5.98
N SER A 161 -10.69 2.30 7.15
CA SER A 161 -9.51 1.78 7.83
C SER A 161 -8.98 0.52 7.15
N ILE A 162 -7.89 -0.04 7.68
CA ILE A 162 -7.31 -1.29 7.22
C ILE A 162 -8.19 -2.51 7.52
N ASP A 163 -9.18 -2.38 8.42
CA ASP A 163 -9.98 -3.50 8.93
C ASP A 163 -10.61 -4.37 7.82
N PRO A 164 -11.30 -3.80 6.80
CA PRO A 164 -11.90 -4.62 5.75
C PRO A 164 -10.82 -5.36 4.94
N MET A 165 -9.71 -4.69 4.64
CA MET A 165 -8.58 -5.28 3.90
C MET A 165 -7.94 -6.44 4.66
N ALA A 166 -7.72 -6.27 5.97
CA ALA A 166 -7.16 -7.31 6.83
C ALA A 166 -8.09 -8.55 6.90
N GLN A 167 -9.40 -8.33 7.05
CA GLN A 167 -10.39 -9.42 7.08
C GLN A 167 -10.53 -10.12 5.72
N HIS A 168 -10.39 -9.39 4.61
CA HIS A 168 -10.41 -9.95 3.26
C HIS A 168 -9.25 -10.93 3.01
N GLY A 169 -8.14 -10.75 3.73
CA GLY A 169 -6.98 -11.65 3.71
C GLY A 169 -6.07 -11.52 2.50
N ILE A 170 -6.41 -10.64 1.54
CA ILE A 170 -5.70 -10.32 0.28
C ILE A 170 -4.80 -11.47 -0.21
N GLN A 171 -5.42 -12.42 -0.91
CA GLN A 171 -4.73 -13.50 -1.62
C GLN A 171 -5.24 -13.56 -3.05
N GLY A 172 -4.33 -13.54 -4.01
CA GLY A 172 -4.71 -13.44 -5.42
C GLY A 172 -3.52 -13.57 -6.34
N ARG A 173 -3.69 -13.14 -7.60
CA ARG A 173 -2.64 -13.19 -8.61
C ARG A 173 -1.90 -11.85 -8.61
N GLY A 174 -0.61 -11.89 -8.34
CA GLY A 174 0.28 -10.76 -8.55
C GLY A 174 0.82 -10.79 -9.99
N VAL A 175 0.96 -9.63 -10.60
CA VAL A 175 1.63 -9.47 -11.90
C VAL A 175 2.71 -8.41 -11.77
N LEU A 176 3.96 -8.76 -12.09
CA LEU A 176 5.10 -7.86 -12.00
C LEU A 176 5.36 -7.17 -13.34
N ILE A 177 5.51 -5.84 -13.30
CA ILE A 177 5.97 -5.02 -14.43
C ILE A 177 7.37 -4.50 -14.07
N ASP A 178 8.39 -5.01 -14.76
CA ASP A 178 9.81 -4.81 -14.42
C ASP A 178 10.40 -3.53 -15.02
N LEU A 179 9.97 -2.37 -14.53
CA LEU A 179 10.43 -1.07 -15.03
C LEU A 179 11.95 -0.87 -14.88
N ARG A 180 12.55 -1.38 -13.80
CA ARG A 180 14.00 -1.31 -13.56
C ARG A 180 14.78 -2.02 -14.67
N HIS A 181 14.30 -3.16 -15.16
CA HIS A 181 14.96 -3.88 -16.25
C HIS A 181 15.02 -3.06 -17.54
N HIS A 182 13.97 -2.28 -17.84
CA HIS A 182 13.86 -1.50 -19.08
C HIS A 182 14.48 -0.10 -18.99
N PHE A 183 14.45 0.52 -17.81
CA PHE A 183 14.84 1.93 -17.64
C PHE A 183 15.99 2.16 -16.67
N GLY A 184 16.46 1.13 -15.95
CA GLY A 184 17.51 1.26 -14.96
C GLY A 184 17.10 2.08 -13.73
N ASP A 185 18.09 2.64 -13.04
CA ASP A 185 17.93 3.31 -11.74
C ASP A 185 17.82 4.84 -11.87
N GLU A 186 17.80 5.38 -13.09
CA GLU A 186 17.64 6.81 -13.32
C GLU A 186 16.24 7.30 -12.92
N ALA A 187 16.17 8.53 -12.40
CA ALA A 187 14.88 9.17 -12.15
C ALA A 187 14.12 9.39 -13.45
N ARG A 188 12.98 8.73 -13.59
CA ARG A 188 12.12 8.84 -14.77
C ARG A 188 10.65 8.88 -14.38
N LEU A 189 9.91 9.74 -15.05
CA LEU A 189 8.47 9.81 -14.93
C LEU A 189 7.82 8.89 -15.97
N ILE A 190 7.09 7.88 -15.51
CA ILE A 190 6.55 6.79 -16.34
C ILE A 190 5.12 7.11 -16.76
N ARG A 191 4.91 7.19 -18.07
CA ARG A 191 3.61 7.43 -18.70
C ARG A 191 2.97 6.10 -19.12
N PHE A 192 1.71 6.13 -19.53
CA PHE A 192 1.03 4.94 -20.06
C PHE A 192 1.78 4.31 -21.25
N ALA A 193 2.29 5.14 -22.17
CA ALA A 193 3.04 4.65 -23.33
C ALA A 193 4.29 3.84 -22.93
N ASP A 194 4.96 4.18 -21.82
CA ASP A 194 6.08 3.41 -21.29
C ASP A 194 5.58 2.06 -20.73
N ILE A 195 4.47 2.05 -19.98
CA ILE A 195 3.85 0.82 -19.45
C ILE A 195 3.42 -0.12 -20.58
N GLU A 196 2.73 0.40 -21.59
CA GLU A 196 2.30 -0.36 -22.75
C GLU A 196 3.48 -0.98 -23.50
N ALA A 197 4.57 -0.23 -23.68
CA ALA A 197 5.78 -0.73 -24.32
C ALA A 197 6.42 -1.87 -23.53
N VAL A 198 6.53 -1.75 -22.20
CA VAL A 198 7.07 -2.81 -21.32
C VAL A 198 6.17 -4.03 -21.33
N MET A 199 4.85 -3.87 -21.17
CA MET A 199 3.91 -4.99 -21.20
C MET A 199 3.98 -5.74 -22.52
N LYS A 200 4.12 -5.04 -23.65
CA LYS A 200 4.30 -5.65 -24.97
C LYS A 200 5.64 -6.38 -25.09
N ALA A 201 6.73 -5.77 -24.64
CA ALA A 201 8.08 -6.36 -24.71
C ALA A 201 8.16 -7.65 -23.89
N ASP A 202 7.55 -7.66 -22.71
CA ASP A 202 7.61 -8.77 -21.76
C ASP A 202 6.42 -9.73 -21.87
N SER A 203 5.54 -9.51 -22.85
CA SER A 203 4.32 -10.31 -23.10
C SER A 203 3.48 -10.49 -21.82
N ILE A 204 3.23 -9.37 -21.12
CA ILE A 204 2.50 -9.31 -19.86
C ILE A 204 0.99 -9.31 -20.12
N GLU A 205 0.28 -10.21 -19.46
CA GLU A 205 -1.18 -10.32 -19.54
C GLU A 205 -1.83 -10.05 -18.19
N LEU A 206 -2.74 -9.07 -18.18
CA LEU A 206 -3.54 -8.72 -17.02
C LEU A 206 -4.92 -9.36 -17.09
N HIS A 207 -5.40 -9.79 -15.93
CA HIS A 207 -6.74 -10.30 -15.71
C HIS A 207 -7.44 -9.51 -14.61
N LYS A 208 -8.78 -9.49 -14.68
CA LYS A 208 -9.61 -8.94 -13.61
C LYS A 208 -9.26 -9.59 -12.27
N GLY A 209 -9.03 -8.74 -11.27
CA GLY A 209 -8.65 -9.15 -9.92
C GLY A 209 -7.14 -9.24 -9.66
N ASP A 210 -6.30 -9.00 -10.67
CA ASP A 210 -4.84 -8.99 -10.47
C ASP A 210 -4.40 -7.84 -9.55
N ILE A 211 -3.24 -8.01 -8.92
CA ILE A 211 -2.51 -6.95 -8.21
C ILE A 211 -1.25 -6.66 -9.03
N ILE A 212 -1.14 -5.43 -9.57
CA ILE A 212 0.05 -5.04 -10.34
C ILE A 212 1.16 -4.63 -9.37
N CYS A 213 2.36 -5.18 -9.55
CA CYS A 213 3.56 -4.84 -8.80
C CYS A 213 4.58 -4.18 -9.75
N PHE A 214 4.77 -2.86 -9.62
CA PHE A 214 5.76 -2.12 -10.39
C PHE A 214 7.13 -2.21 -9.72
N HIS A 215 8.09 -2.84 -10.38
CA HIS A 215 9.48 -2.93 -9.92
C HIS A 215 10.32 -1.80 -10.54
N THR A 216 10.68 -0.81 -9.73
CA THR A 216 11.41 0.41 -10.10
C THR A 216 12.88 0.39 -9.65
N GLY A 217 13.21 -0.42 -8.63
CA GLY A 217 14.54 -0.56 -8.04
C GLY A 217 14.76 0.18 -6.71
N LEU A 218 13.85 1.09 -6.31
CA LEU A 218 14.12 1.98 -5.17
C LEU A 218 14.26 1.23 -3.84
N ALA A 219 13.42 0.22 -3.56
CA ALA A 219 13.51 -0.58 -2.34
C ALA A 219 14.84 -1.32 -2.20
N ASP A 220 15.38 -1.83 -3.32
CA ASP A 220 16.68 -2.51 -3.33
C ASP A 220 17.83 -1.52 -3.09
N ILE A 221 17.77 -0.32 -3.66
CA ILE A 221 18.71 0.76 -3.31
C ILE A 221 18.63 1.05 -1.80
N ALA A 222 17.43 1.26 -1.26
CA ALA A 222 17.24 1.56 0.16
C ALA A 222 17.75 0.45 1.09
N LEU A 223 17.55 -0.81 0.71
CA LEU A 223 18.02 -1.98 1.47
C LEU A 223 19.55 -2.01 1.57
N ASN A 224 20.24 -1.65 0.48
CA ASN A 224 21.70 -1.71 0.36
C ASN A 224 22.43 -0.47 0.92
N LEU A 225 21.72 0.63 1.20
CA LEU A 225 22.30 1.80 1.88
C LEU A 225 22.65 1.50 3.34
N ARG A 226 23.88 1.75 3.74
CA ARG A 226 24.32 1.74 5.14
C ARG A 226 23.73 2.94 5.89
N ALA A 227 23.79 2.91 7.22
CA ALA A 227 23.24 3.98 8.06
C ALA A 227 23.92 5.34 7.82
N ASP A 228 25.20 5.32 7.46
CA ASP A 228 26.08 6.46 7.24
C ASP A 228 26.19 6.92 5.77
N ASP A 229 25.54 6.22 4.84
CA ASP A 229 25.49 6.61 3.43
C ASP A 229 24.60 7.87 3.22
N ASP A 230 24.63 8.44 2.02
CA ASP A 230 23.70 9.51 1.63
C ASP A 230 22.33 8.92 1.25
N HIS A 231 21.34 9.09 2.13
CA HIS A 231 19.97 8.61 1.89
C HIS A 231 19.16 9.53 0.96
N GLU A 232 19.61 10.77 0.71
CA GLU A 232 18.89 11.72 -0.16
C GLU A 232 18.77 11.21 -1.61
N ILE A 233 19.67 10.30 -2.02
CA ILE A 233 19.61 9.59 -3.31
C ILE A 233 18.25 8.93 -3.55
N LEU A 234 17.55 8.50 -2.49
CA LEU A 234 16.23 7.87 -2.59
C LEU A 234 15.13 8.83 -3.12
N LYS A 235 15.35 10.15 -3.07
CA LYS A 235 14.40 11.15 -3.60
C LYS A 235 14.54 11.38 -5.10
N THR A 236 15.70 11.01 -5.66
CA THR A 236 16.13 11.37 -7.01
C THR A 236 16.55 10.15 -7.84
N SER A 237 16.16 8.94 -7.41
CA SER A 237 16.44 7.69 -8.12
C SER A 237 15.17 6.98 -8.54
N CYS A 238 15.31 6.12 -9.55
CA CYS A 238 14.30 5.20 -10.05
C CYS A 238 13.03 5.85 -10.63
N CYS A 239 12.26 4.99 -11.27
CA CYS A 239 11.01 5.37 -11.91
C CYS A 239 9.88 5.65 -10.89
N ALA A 240 8.98 6.56 -11.26
CA ALA A 240 7.69 6.73 -10.60
C ALA A 240 6.61 7.02 -11.65
N LEU A 241 5.36 6.61 -11.39
CA LEU A 241 4.26 6.84 -12.33
C LEU A 241 3.89 8.33 -12.44
N ASP A 242 3.53 8.78 -13.65
CA ASP A 242 2.97 10.11 -13.90
C ASP A 242 1.47 10.15 -13.56
N GLY A 243 1.13 10.55 -12.34
CA GLY A 243 -0.28 10.74 -11.98
C GLY A 243 -1.03 11.75 -12.86
N ASN A 244 -0.32 12.65 -13.55
CA ASN A 244 -0.95 13.65 -14.42
C ASN A 244 -1.25 13.12 -15.83
N ASP A 245 -0.82 11.90 -16.17
CA ASP A 245 -1.05 11.32 -17.49
C ASP A 245 -2.49 10.76 -17.60
N PRO A 246 -3.39 11.38 -18.39
CA PRO A 246 -4.79 10.95 -18.45
C PRO A 246 -4.95 9.54 -19.00
N GLN A 247 -4.08 9.11 -19.94
CA GLN A 247 -4.13 7.76 -20.50
C GLN A 247 -3.76 6.71 -19.45
N LEU A 248 -2.85 7.04 -18.53
CA LEU A 248 -2.49 6.14 -17.44
C LEU A 248 -3.67 5.95 -16.49
N LEU A 249 -4.35 7.04 -16.10
CA LEU A 249 -5.53 6.97 -15.24
C LEU A 249 -6.70 6.23 -15.89
N GLU A 250 -6.90 6.42 -17.20
CA GLU A 250 -7.90 5.71 -18.00
C GLU A 250 -7.59 4.20 -18.03
N TRP A 251 -6.36 3.81 -18.38
CA TRP A 251 -5.95 2.41 -18.37
C TRP A 251 -6.11 1.74 -17.00
N ILE A 252 -5.76 2.43 -15.90
CA ILE A 252 -5.98 1.90 -14.55
C ILE A 252 -7.47 1.70 -14.28
N THR A 253 -8.31 2.61 -14.76
CA THR A 253 -9.77 2.48 -14.66
C THR A 253 -10.26 1.22 -15.40
N GLU A 254 -9.79 1.02 -16.63
CA GLU A 254 -10.28 -0.03 -17.53
C GLU A 254 -9.69 -1.42 -17.25
N SER A 255 -8.48 -1.50 -16.70
CA SER A 255 -7.75 -2.76 -16.48
C SER A 255 -8.43 -3.78 -15.56
N GLN A 256 -9.40 -3.33 -14.75
CA GLN A 256 -10.09 -4.14 -13.74
C GLN A 256 -9.16 -4.86 -12.74
N VAL A 257 -7.96 -4.33 -12.52
CA VAL A 257 -7.05 -4.80 -11.47
C VAL A 257 -7.53 -4.32 -10.10
N SER A 258 -7.19 -5.06 -9.05
CA SER A 258 -7.70 -4.86 -7.70
C SER A 258 -6.88 -3.91 -6.85
N ALA A 259 -5.57 -3.85 -7.08
CA ALA A 259 -4.64 -2.98 -6.36
C ALA A 259 -3.38 -2.74 -7.19
N LEU A 260 -2.64 -1.69 -6.83
CA LEU A 260 -1.28 -1.45 -7.32
C LEU A 260 -0.32 -1.51 -6.15
N ALA A 261 0.86 -2.06 -6.36
CA ALA A 261 1.98 -1.98 -5.44
C ALA A 261 3.23 -1.57 -6.21
N ALA A 262 4.14 -0.87 -5.55
CA ALA A 262 5.44 -0.54 -6.10
C ALA A 262 6.53 -0.69 -5.05
N ASP A 263 7.75 -0.85 -5.51
CA ASP A 263 8.95 -0.83 -4.68
C ASP A 263 9.51 0.59 -4.46
N ASN A 264 8.80 1.63 -4.90
CA ASN A 264 9.13 3.02 -4.63
C ASN A 264 8.32 3.61 -3.47
N HIS A 265 8.55 4.89 -3.16
CA HIS A 265 7.95 5.55 -2.00
C HIS A 265 6.43 5.70 -2.08
N ALA A 266 5.88 5.97 -3.27
CA ALA A 266 4.51 6.50 -3.38
C ALA A 266 3.74 6.03 -4.62
N VAL A 267 4.23 5.02 -5.35
CA VAL A 267 3.75 4.55 -6.66
C VAL A 267 3.89 5.61 -7.77
N GLU A 268 3.44 6.85 -7.54
CA GLU A 268 3.54 8.02 -8.40
C GLU A 268 4.58 9.05 -7.94
N LYS A 269 4.89 10.01 -8.82
CA LYS A 269 5.60 11.23 -8.44
C LYS A 269 4.61 12.28 -7.89
N ARG A 270 4.83 12.70 -6.64
CA ARG A 270 4.08 13.81 -6.01
C ARG A 270 4.31 15.14 -6.74
N ASN A 271 3.22 15.86 -7.00
CA ASN A 271 3.25 17.25 -7.45
C ASN A 271 3.65 18.20 -6.31
N TYR A 272 4.51 19.17 -6.58
CA TYR A 272 4.85 20.26 -5.63
C TYR A 272 4.16 21.58 -5.95
N ALA A 273 3.56 21.68 -7.14
CA ALA A 273 2.73 22.79 -7.58
C ALA A 273 1.59 22.24 -8.45
N LEU A 274 0.49 22.97 -8.54
CA LEU A 274 -0.63 22.63 -9.43
C LEU A 274 -0.46 23.37 -10.76
N SER A 275 -0.70 22.66 -11.87
CA SER A 275 -0.75 23.25 -13.21
C SER A 275 -2.12 23.88 -13.54
N LYS A 276 -3.12 23.65 -12.67
CA LYS A 276 -4.48 24.19 -12.74
C LYS A 276 -4.84 24.88 -11.44
N GLU A 277 -5.91 25.67 -11.44
CA GLU A 277 -6.41 26.36 -10.23
C GLU A 277 -6.75 25.37 -9.10
N GLN A 278 -7.22 24.17 -9.44
CA GLN A 278 -7.57 23.12 -8.50
C GLN A 278 -7.13 21.74 -9.02
N GLY A 279 -6.72 20.87 -8.10
CA GLY A 279 -6.35 19.50 -8.39
C GLY A 279 -5.60 18.82 -7.25
N PRO A 280 -5.41 17.51 -7.32
CA PRO A 280 -4.66 16.75 -6.33
C PRO A 280 -3.14 16.95 -6.48
N LEU A 281 -2.43 16.95 -5.34
CA LEU A 281 -0.97 16.85 -5.33
C LEU A 281 -0.46 15.41 -5.57
N LEU A 282 -1.37 14.44 -5.47
CA LEU A 282 -1.17 13.02 -5.74
C LEU A 282 -2.34 12.53 -6.61
N PRO A 283 -2.35 12.87 -7.91
CA PRO A 283 -3.45 12.49 -8.80
C PRO A 283 -3.73 10.99 -8.87
N LEU A 284 -2.68 10.15 -8.85
CA LEU A 284 -2.86 8.70 -8.88
C LEU A 284 -3.48 8.18 -7.57
N HIS A 285 -3.06 8.69 -6.41
CA HIS A 285 -3.67 8.32 -5.13
C HIS A 285 -5.13 8.73 -5.06
N GLU A 286 -5.47 9.96 -5.49
CA GLU A 286 -6.88 10.39 -5.52
C GLU A 286 -7.70 9.47 -6.44
N HIS A 287 -7.17 9.16 -7.63
CA HIS A 287 -7.84 8.29 -8.57
C HIS A 287 -8.03 6.87 -8.02
N CYS A 288 -6.97 6.27 -7.48
CA CYS A 288 -7.01 4.90 -6.95
C CYS A 288 -7.82 4.81 -5.67
N LEU A 289 -7.43 5.52 -4.61
CA LEU A 289 -8.01 5.38 -3.29
C LEU A 289 -9.41 5.96 -3.21
N VAL A 290 -9.64 7.17 -3.76
CA VAL A 290 -10.92 7.87 -3.63
C VAL A 290 -11.89 7.44 -4.71
N LYS A 291 -11.52 7.49 -5.99
CA LYS A 291 -12.48 7.26 -7.09
C LYS A 291 -12.74 5.78 -7.31
N LEU A 292 -11.69 4.97 -7.33
CA LEU A 292 -11.79 3.55 -7.71
C LEU A 292 -11.97 2.60 -6.51
N GLY A 293 -11.58 3.01 -5.30
CA GLY A 293 -11.51 2.11 -4.16
C GLY A 293 -10.40 1.06 -4.33
N MET A 294 -9.25 1.49 -4.82
CA MET A 294 -8.09 0.65 -5.15
C MET A 294 -6.95 0.94 -4.17
N PRO A 295 -6.62 0.00 -3.26
CA PRO A 295 -5.49 0.16 -2.34
C PRO A 295 -4.14 0.27 -3.06
N LEU A 296 -3.18 0.93 -2.40
CA LEU A 296 -1.81 1.11 -2.89
C LEU A 296 -0.80 0.47 -1.94
N GLY A 297 0.16 -0.26 -2.49
CA GLY A 297 1.30 -0.81 -1.77
C GLY A 297 2.57 -0.01 -2.04
N GLU A 298 3.26 0.41 -0.99
CA GLU A 298 4.49 1.22 -1.10
C GLU A 298 5.69 0.46 -0.50
N LEU A 299 6.87 0.68 -1.06
CA LEU A 299 8.15 0.14 -0.58
C LEU A 299 8.20 -1.40 -0.50
N TRP A 300 7.56 -2.10 -1.44
CA TRP A 300 7.68 -3.56 -1.53
C TRP A 300 9.06 -3.96 -2.06
N HIS A 301 9.67 -5.04 -1.57
CA HIS A 301 10.96 -5.48 -2.09
C HIS A 301 10.78 -6.50 -3.22
N LEU A 302 10.85 -6.03 -4.47
CA LEU A 302 10.48 -6.83 -5.65
C LEU A 302 11.67 -7.42 -6.42
N SER A 303 12.91 -7.02 -6.15
CA SER A 303 14.05 -7.28 -7.04
C SER A 303 14.41 -8.76 -7.19
N TYR A 304 14.35 -9.55 -6.10
CA TYR A 304 14.60 -10.99 -6.19
C TYR A 304 13.54 -11.73 -7.01
N LEU A 305 12.26 -11.38 -6.81
CA LEU A 305 11.15 -11.95 -7.57
C LEU A 305 11.23 -11.53 -9.05
N ALA A 306 11.48 -10.24 -9.32
CA ALA A 306 11.59 -9.71 -10.67
C ALA A 306 12.68 -10.45 -11.48
N LYS A 307 13.86 -10.63 -10.88
CA LYS A 307 14.94 -11.42 -11.49
C LYS A 307 14.50 -12.85 -11.79
N TRP A 308 13.88 -13.52 -10.83
CA TRP A 308 13.45 -14.90 -11.00
C TRP A 308 12.39 -15.03 -12.10
N LEU A 309 11.37 -14.17 -12.10
CA LEU A 309 10.30 -14.13 -13.09
C LEU A 309 10.87 -13.92 -14.51
N ARG A 310 11.76 -12.95 -14.67
CA ARG A 310 12.43 -12.66 -15.95
C ARG A 310 13.27 -13.84 -16.45
N ASP A 311 14.12 -14.41 -15.59
CA ASP A 311 14.97 -15.56 -15.96
C ASP A 311 14.13 -16.79 -16.38
N ASN A 312 12.89 -16.88 -15.90
CA ASN A 312 11.93 -17.96 -16.21
C ASN A 312 10.85 -17.56 -17.22
N LYS A 313 10.94 -16.37 -17.84
CA LYS A 313 9.96 -15.85 -18.82
C LYS A 313 8.51 -15.86 -18.29
N ARG A 314 8.33 -15.49 -17.02
CA ARG A 314 7.03 -15.35 -16.36
C ARG A 314 6.86 -13.90 -15.90
N HIS A 315 5.61 -13.49 -15.69
CA HIS A 315 5.26 -12.19 -15.10
C HIS A 315 4.29 -12.33 -13.93
N ALA A 316 3.63 -13.48 -13.78
CA ALA A 316 2.59 -13.72 -12.77
C ALA A 316 3.04 -14.69 -11.68
N PHE A 317 2.46 -14.51 -10.48
CA PHE A 317 2.75 -15.29 -9.29
C PHE A 317 1.53 -15.31 -8.35
N PHE A 318 1.47 -16.28 -7.44
CA PHE A 318 0.49 -16.26 -6.36
C PHE A 318 0.96 -15.29 -5.27
N LEU A 319 0.12 -14.35 -4.86
CA LEU A 319 0.44 -13.33 -3.88
C LEU A 319 -0.45 -13.49 -2.65
N THR A 320 0.16 -13.53 -1.47
CA THR A 320 -0.50 -13.38 -0.16
C THR A 320 0.01 -12.11 0.50
N ALA A 321 -0.86 -11.14 0.73
CA ALA A 321 -0.48 -9.83 1.27
C ALA A 321 -1.51 -9.24 2.25
N PRO A 322 -2.03 -9.98 3.25
CA PRO A 322 -2.90 -9.39 4.26
C PRO A 322 -2.12 -8.38 5.12
N PRO A 323 -2.62 -7.14 5.30
CA PRO A 323 -2.02 -6.19 6.22
C PRO A 323 -2.17 -6.64 7.68
N ILE A 324 -1.34 -6.10 8.59
CA ILE A 324 -1.56 -6.27 10.03
C ILE A 324 -2.97 -5.80 10.40
N TYR A 325 -3.68 -6.64 11.15
CA TYR A 325 -5.04 -6.34 11.58
C TYR A 325 -5.07 -5.50 12.86
N LEU A 326 -4.70 -4.23 12.76
CA LEU A 326 -4.83 -3.25 13.84
C LEU A 326 -5.90 -2.21 13.49
N ARG A 327 -6.98 -2.23 14.28
CA ARG A 327 -8.23 -1.51 13.94
C ARG A 327 -8.04 0.01 13.89
N GLY A 328 -8.75 0.64 12.96
CA GLY A 328 -8.79 2.10 12.84
C GLY A 328 -7.53 2.73 12.21
N MET A 329 -6.58 1.93 11.73
CA MET A 329 -5.43 2.46 11.02
C MET A 329 -5.75 2.77 9.55
N VAL A 330 -5.17 3.83 9.00
CA VAL A 330 -5.31 4.21 7.57
C VAL A 330 -4.20 3.66 6.68
N GLY A 331 -3.39 2.76 7.22
CA GLY A 331 -2.38 1.99 6.52
C GLY A 331 -1.67 1.09 7.52
N ALA A 332 -1.04 0.04 7.04
CA ALA A 332 -0.43 -0.97 7.91
C ALA A 332 0.79 -1.61 7.25
N PRO A 333 1.79 -2.03 8.05
CA PRO A 333 2.85 -2.87 7.56
C PRO A 333 2.29 -4.19 7.02
N VAL A 334 3.00 -4.73 6.04
CA VAL A 334 2.70 -6.03 5.44
C VAL A 334 3.99 -6.75 5.11
N ASN A 335 4.00 -8.08 5.23
CA ASN A 335 5.01 -8.93 4.63
C ASN A 335 4.36 -9.68 3.47
N PRO A 336 4.31 -9.09 2.25
CA PRO A 336 3.74 -9.77 1.11
C PRO A 336 4.62 -10.96 0.74
N VAL A 337 3.99 -12.09 0.42
CA VAL A 337 4.69 -13.29 -0.02
C VAL A 337 4.24 -13.64 -1.43
N ALA A 338 5.19 -13.65 -2.36
CA ALA A 338 5.00 -14.25 -3.67
C ALA A 338 5.37 -15.72 -3.64
N THR A 339 4.54 -16.57 -4.26
CA THR A 339 4.80 -18.00 -4.48
C THR A 339 4.67 -18.32 -5.96
N VAL A 340 5.68 -18.98 -6.53
CA VAL A 340 5.76 -19.32 -7.97
C VAL A 340 5.86 -20.81 -8.21
#